data_AF-A0A1F9EJZ8-F1
#
_entry.id   AF-A0A1F9EJZ8-F1
#
_cell.length_a   1.000
_cell.length_b   1.000
_cell.length_c   1.000
_cell.angle_alpha   90.00
_cell.angle_beta   90.00
_cell.angle_gamma   90.00
#
_symmetry.space_group_name_H-M   'P 1'
#
loop_
_entity.id
_entity.type
_entity.pdbx_description
1 polymer ?
#
loop_
_entity_poly.entity_id
_entity_poly.type
_entity_poly.pdbx_seq_one_letter_code
_entity_poly.pdbx_strand_id
1 'polypeptide(L)'
;MNEEDKMVVELEGFSIALDTKLVAGIKEVEKLPFMPGQKGLVSGIISLRNEPVTVINIHRAFGITAAEPTGPRKIIVIKDKDRLLGVDIGSSEVSFLWGNELEGKVTLHEGRYIKGRIEGKKGPIRLIDPGALFDEATRILSAEGSGA
;
A
#
# COMPACT_ATOMS: atom_id res chain seq x y z
N MET A 1 5.04 -19.06 -4.69
CA MET A 1 4.80 -17.78 -5.37
C MET A 1 6.06 -17.43 -6.14
N ASN A 2 5.91 -17.08 -7.41
CA ASN A 2 7.01 -16.68 -8.28
C ASN A 2 7.54 -15.30 -7.84
N GLU A 3 8.81 -14.99 -8.15
CA GLU A 3 9.41 -13.68 -7.84
C GLU A 3 8.73 -12.53 -8.58
N GLU A 4 8.12 -12.87 -9.71
CA GLU A 4 7.52 -11.92 -10.61
C GLU A 4 6.04 -11.65 -10.31
N ASP A 5 5.36 -12.50 -9.53
CA ASP A 5 3.93 -12.38 -9.23
C ASP A 5 3.60 -11.05 -8.53
N LYS A 6 2.64 -10.31 -9.08
CA LYS A 6 2.18 -9.01 -8.57
C LYS A 6 0.74 -9.10 -8.09
N MET A 7 0.47 -8.40 -6.98
CA MET A 7 -0.88 -8.11 -6.54
C MET A 7 -1.24 -6.70 -7.02
N VAL A 8 -2.25 -6.59 -7.85
CA VAL A 8 -2.66 -5.34 -8.51
C VAL A 8 -3.85 -4.75 -7.76
N VAL A 9 -3.81 -3.46 -7.50
CA VAL A 9 -4.89 -2.68 -6.89
C VAL A 9 -5.34 -1.63 -7.89
N GLU A 10 -6.65 -1.58 -8.14
CA GLU A 10 -7.27 -0.58 -9.00
C GLU A 10 -7.71 0.62 -8.16
N LEU A 11 -7.04 1.75 -8.36
CA LEU A 11 -7.39 3.04 -7.74
C LEU A 11 -8.11 3.92 -8.78
N GLU A 12 -8.64 5.06 -8.35
CA GLU A 12 -9.32 6.00 -9.24
C GLU A 12 -8.36 6.55 -10.31
N GLY A 13 -8.54 6.07 -11.54
CA GLY A 13 -7.79 6.52 -12.72
C GLY A 13 -6.43 5.86 -12.91
N PHE A 14 -5.99 4.95 -12.04
CA PHE A 14 -4.77 4.17 -12.26
C PHE A 14 -4.63 2.90 -11.43
N SER A 15 -3.79 1.99 -11.91
CA SER A 15 -3.45 0.74 -11.23
C SER A 15 -2.07 0.82 -10.57
N ILE A 16 -1.97 0.24 -9.37
CA ILE A 16 -0.68 0.01 -8.69
C ILE A 16 -0.46 -1.48 -8.46
N ALA A 17 0.78 -1.89 -8.27
CA ALA A 17 1.15 -3.26 -7.95
C ALA A 17 2.12 -3.35 -6.78
N LEU A 18 1.89 -4.35 -5.93
CA LEU A 18 2.80 -4.80 -4.88
C LEU A 18 3.36 -6.17 -5.25
N ASP A 19 4.62 -6.43 -4.87
CA ASP A 19 5.18 -7.78 -5.00
C ASP A 19 4.45 -8.71 -4.04
N THR A 20 3.87 -9.80 -4.57
CA THR A 20 3.09 -10.74 -3.76
C THR A 20 3.92 -11.37 -2.65
N LYS A 21 5.24 -11.53 -2.85
CA LYS A 21 6.19 -11.99 -1.84
C LYS A 21 6.22 -11.14 -0.57
N LEU A 22 5.92 -9.85 -0.69
CA LEU A 22 5.87 -8.94 0.46
C LEU A 22 4.51 -8.97 1.14
N VAL A 23 3.46 -9.52 0.51
CA VAL A 23 2.11 -9.53 1.07
C VAL A 23 2.00 -10.60 2.15
N ALA A 24 1.87 -10.17 3.40
CA ALA A 24 1.64 -11.05 4.55
C ALA A 24 0.16 -11.41 4.74
N GLY A 25 -0.76 -10.64 4.15
CA GLY A 25 -2.20 -10.93 4.12
C GLY A 25 -3.05 -9.71 3.81
N ILE A 26 -4.35 -9.92 3.64
CA ILE A 26 -5.35 -8.86 3.48
C ILE A 26 -6.32 -8.94 4.67
N LYS A 27 -6.65 -7.78 5.24
CA LYS A 27 -7.61 -7.63 6.34
C LYS A 27 -8.74 -6.72 5.92
N GLU A 28 -9.96 -7.15 6.17
CA GLU A 28 -11.13 -6.27 6.09
C GLU A 28 -11.40 -5.68 7.47
N VAL A 29 -11.55 -4.36 7.53
CA VAL A 29 -11.70 -3.60 8.77
C VAL A 29 -12.84 -2.60 8.61
N GLU A 30 -13.84 -2.71 9.48
CA GLU A 30 -15.00 -1.80 9.50
C GLU A 30 -14.60 -0.36 9.84
N LYS A 31 -13.76 -0.19 10.85
CA LYS A 31 -13.24 1.10 11.29
C LYS A 31 -11.79 0.98 11.71
N LEU A 32 -10.95 1.87 11.17
CA LEU A 32 -9.57 1.99 11.63
C LEU A 32 -9.56 2.73 12.97
N PRO A 33 -8.95 2.15 14.03
CA PRO A 33 -8.74 2.87 15.27
C PRO A 33 -8.04 4.20 15.00
N PHE A 34 -8.60 5.28 15.54
CA PHE A 34 -8.04 6.62 15.39
C PHE A 34 -6.66 6.69 16.05
N MET A 35 -5.66 7.16 15.30
CA MET A 35 -4.35 7.49 15.84
C MET A 35 -4.31 8.99 16.17
N PRO A 36 -4.11 9.39 17.44
CA PRO A 36 -3.90 10.79 17.80
C PRO A 36 -2.79 11.42 16.95
N GLY A 37 -3.00 12.64 16.45
CA GLY A 37 -2.01 13.29 15.58
C GLY A 37 -2.06 12.87 14.10
N GLN A 38 -3.21 12.40 13.58
CA GLN A 38 -3.39 12.08 12.15
C GLN A 38 -2.89 13.21 11.23
N LYS A 39 -1.65 13.11 10.78
CA LYS A 39 -1.05 14.00 9.78
C LYS A 39 -0.32 13.17 8.74
N GLY A 40 -0.37 13.66 7.51
CA GLY A 40 0.20 12.96 6.36
C GLY A 40 -0.58 11.70 5.99
N LEU A 41 0.15 10.60 5.81
CA LEU A 41 -0.36 9.39 5.17
C LEU A 41 -0.85 8.33 6.15
N VAL A 42 -0.48 8.41 7.43
CA VAL A 42 -0.88 7.40 8.43
C VAL A 42 -2.37 7.55 8.75
N SER A 43 -3.13 6.47 8.60
CA SER A 43 -4.58 6.42 8.82
C SER A 43 -4.98 5.68 10.09
N GLY A 44 -4.09 4.92 10.72
CA GLY A 44 -4.37 4.23 11.97
C GLY A 44 -3.39 3.11 12.28
N ILE A 45 -3.80 2.23 13.19
CA ILE A 45 -3.06 1.02 13.59
C ILE A 45 -4.04 -0.16 13.59
N ILE A 46 -3.60 -1.32 13.09
CA ILE A 46 -4.31 -2.60 13.21
C ILE A 46 -3.43 -3.63 13.90
N SER A 47 -3.97 -4.82 14.15
CA SER A 47 -3.21 -5.96 14.67
C SER A 47 -3.14 -7.07 13.63
N LEU A 48 -1.94 -7.61 13.39
CA LEU A 48 -1.73 -8.86 12.65
C LEU A 48 -1.04 -9.85 13.57
N ARG A 49 -1.74 -10.94 13.95
CA ARG A 49 -1.19 -11.99 14.83
C ARG A 49 -0.63 -11.43 16.15
N ASN A 50 -1.34 -10.47 16.75
CA ASN A 50 -0.94 -9.74 17.97
C ASN A 50 0.27 -8.80 17.80
N GLU A 51 0.75 -8.58 16.58
CA GLU A 51 1.76 -7.58 16.26
C GLU A 51 1.07 -6.27 15.80
N PRO A 52 1.40 -5.10 16.38
CA PRO A 52 0.85 -3.83 15.93
C PRO A 52 1.38 -3.47 14.54
N VAL A 53 0.48 -3.09 13.65
CA VAL A 53 0.78 -2.73 12.26
C VAL A 53 0.29 -1.32 12.01
N THR A 54 1.22 -0.42 11.72
CA THR A 54 0.89 0.96 11.29
C THR A 54 0.24 0.89 9.92
N VAL A 55 -0.83 1.66 9.71
CA VAL A 55 -1.57 1.69 8.46
C VAL A 55 -1.38 3.04 7.78
N ILE A 56 -0.98 3.03 6.50
CA ILE A 56 -0.93 4.20 5.64
C ILE A 56 -2.05 4.14 4.60
N ASN A 57 -2.63 5.29 4.28
CA ASN A 57 -3.66 5.41 3.27
C ASN A 57 -3.05 5.70 1.89
N ILE A 58 -3.25 4.78 0.95
CA ILE A 58 -2.63 4.85 -0.37
C ILE A 58 -3.20 6.00 -1.22
N HIS A 59 -4.49 6.31 -1.05
CA HIS A 59 -5.14 7.41 -1.76
C HIS A 59 -4.50 8.75 -1.35
N ARG A 60 -4.31 8.98 -0.05
CA ARG A 60 -3.55 10.14 0.45
C ARG A 60 -2.12 10.16 -0.09
N ALA A 61 -1.47 8.99 -0.20
CA ALA A 61 -0.09 8.89 -0.70
C ALA A 61 0.06 9.37 -2.15
N PHE A 62 -0.98 9.17 -2.95
CA PHE A 62 -1.04 9.60 -4.35
C PHE A 62 -1.84 10.88 -4.56
N GLY A 63 -2.26 11.57 -3.50
CA GLY A 63 -3.07 12.79 -3.60
C GLY A 63 -4.45 12.56 -4.22
N ILE A 64 -4.97 11.33 -4.18
CA ILE A 64 -6.31 10.99 -4.65
C ILE A 64 -7.32 11.42 -3.58
N THR A 65 -8.24 12.29 -3.96
CA THR A 65 -9.42 12.60 -3.16
C THR A 65 -10.46 11.49 -3.36
N ALA A 66 -10.27 10.38 -2.64
CA ALA A 66 -11.29 9.33 -2.57
C ALA A 66 -12.34 9.68 -1.52
N ALA A 67 -13.60 9.38 -1.82
CA ALA A 67 -14.66 9.43 -0.81
C ALA A 67 -14.34 8.46 0.32
N GLU A 68 -14.75 8.79 1.55
CA GLU A 68 -14.65 7.80 2.62
C GLU A 68 -15.51 6.58 2.25
N PRO A 69 -14.95 5.36 2.30
CA PRO A 69 -15.70 4.15 2.02
C PRO A 69 -16.85 4.03 3.02
N THR A 70 -18.04 3.73 2.49
CA THR A 70 -19.26 3.51 3.26
C THR A 70 -19.36 2.08 3.82
N GLY A 71 -18.39 1.22 3.50
CA GLY A 71 -18.30 -0.17 3.94
C GLY A 71 -16.90 -0.54 4.42
N PRO A 72 -16.61 -1.83 4.65
CA PRO A 72 -15.34 -2.28 5.18
C PRO A 72 -14.18 -1.90 4.27
N ARG A 73 -13.09 -1.47 4.89
CA ARG A 73 -11.84 -1.12 4.21
C ARG A 73 -10.97 -2.36 4.09
N LYS A 74 -10.30 -2.53 2.96
CA LYS A 74 -9.28 -3.55 2.76
C LYS A 74 -7.92 -2.96 3.11
N ILE A 75 -7.22 -3.63 4.02
CA ILE A 75 -5.86 -3.31 4.43
C ILE A 75 -4.95 -4.44 3.96
N ILE A 76 -4.05 -4.12 3.04
CA ILE A 76 -3.00 -5.04 2.59
C ILE A 76 -1.86 -4.93 3.57
N VAL A 77 -1.55 -6.01 4.31
CA VAL A 77 -0.38 -6.03 5.17
C VAL A 77 0.83 -6.50 4.36
N ILE A 78 1.83 -5.64 4.24
CA ILE A 78 3.13 -5.98 3.66
C ILE A 78 4.19 -6.17 4.75
N LYS A 79 5.13 -7.07 4.50
CA LYS A 79 6.26 -7.39 5.36
C LYS A 79 7.55 -7.28 4.58
N ASP A 80 8.48 -6.46 5.06
CA ASP A 80 9.87 -6.45 4.60
C ASP A 80 10.78 -6.67 5.82
N LYS A 81 11.51 -7.80 5.82
CA LYS A 81 12.28 -8.29 6.98
C LYS A 81 11.40 -8.34 8.23
N ASP A 82 11.73 -7.58 9.27
CA ASP A 82 10.99 -7.51 10.54
C ASP A 82 10.04 -6.30 10.62
N ARG A 83 9.81 -5.60 9.50
CA ARG A 83 8.91 -4.44 9.44
C ARG A 83 7.57 -4.87 8.85
N LEU A 84 6.48 -4.53 9.53
CA LEU A 84 5.11 -4.64 9.02
C LEU A 84 4.53 -3.27 8.71
N LEU A 85 3.80 -3.18 7.60
CA LEU A 85 3.05 -1.99 7.22
C LEU A 85 1.71 -2.39 6.61
N GLY A 86 0.64 -1.73 7.04
CA GLY A 86 -0.67 -1.84 6.44
C GLY A 86 -0.83 -0.78 5.36
N VAL A 87 -1.31 -1.17 4.20
CA VAL A 87 -1.68 -0.28 3.09
C VAL A 87 -3.20 -0.31 2.97
N ASP A 88 -3.83 0.78 3.41
CA ASP A 88 -5.26 1.01 3.30
C ASP A 88 -5.61 1.41 1.88
N ILE A 89 -6.28 0.51 1.18
CA ILE A 89 -6.79 0.68 -0.19
C ILE A 89 -8.28 0.99 -0.21
N GLY A 90 -8.90 1.32 0.92
CA GLY A 90 -10.34 1.58 0.98
C GLY A 90 -11.15 0.38 0.47
N SER A 91 -12.09 0.64 -0.44
CA SER A 91 -12.92 -0.40 -1.07
C SER A 91 -12.37 -0.92 -2.41
N SER A 92 -11.17 -0.48 -2.82
CA SER A 92 -10.58 -0.82 -4.12
C SER A 92 -10.51 -2.33 -4.38
N GLU A 93 -10.60 -2.68 -5.65
CA GLU A 93 -10.48 -4.07 -6.09
C GLU A 93 -9.02 -4.52 -6.10
N VAL A 94 -8.83 -5.80 -5.80
CA VAL A 94 -7.54 -6.47 -5.82
C VAL A 94 -7.60 -7.62 -6.82
N SER A 95 -6.60 -7.70 -7.67
CA SER A 95 -6.39 -8.81 -8.60
C SER A 95 -4.94 -9.28 -8.57
N PHE A 96 -4.64 -10.34 -9.30
CA PHE A 96 -3.29 -10.90 -9.40
C PHE A 96 -2.84 -10.90 -10.84
N LEU A 97 -1.55 -10.60 -11.03
CA LEU A 97 -0.86 -10.70 -12.29
C LEU A 97 0.31 -11.65 -12.09
N TRP A 98 0.23 -12.81 -12.75
CA TRP A 98 1.23 -13.85 -12.62
C TRP A 98 2.46 -13.51 -13.46
N GLY A 99 3.65 -13.93 -13.04
CA GLY A 99 4.90 -13.57 -13.72
C GLY A 99 4.92 -13.88 -15.23
N ASN A 100 4.30 -14.99 -15.61
CA ASN A 100 4.16 -15.42 -17.01
C ASN A 100 3.21 -14.55 -17.86
N GLU A 101 2.42 -13.67 -17.24
CA GLU A 101 1.51 -12.72 -17.91
C GLU A 101 2.12 -11.32 -18.02
N LEU A 102 3.31 -11.09 -17.47
CA LEU A 102 3.98 -9.80 -17.54
C LEU A 102 4.50 -9.54 -18.96
N GLU A 103 3.90 -8.58 -19.64
CA GLU A 103 4.39 -8.07 -20.91
C GLU A 103 5.06 -6.70 -20.68
N GLY A 104 6.33 -6.57 -21.05
CA GLY A 104 7.07 -5.31 -21.00
C GLY A 104 8.18 -5.24 -19.95
N LYS A 105 8.99 -4.18 -20.03
CA LYS A 105 10.11 -3.93 -19.13
C LYS A 105 9.71 -2.92 -18.07
N VAL A 106 10.21 -3.11 -16.85
CA VAL A 106 10.14 -2.10 -15.80
C VAL A 106 10.82 -0.82 -16.31
N THR A 107 10.03 0.24 -16.47
CA THR A 107 10.53 1.57 -16.82
C THR A 107 10.86 2.39 -15.56
N LEU A 108 11.61 3.49 -15.72
CA LEU A 108 12.23 4.32 -14.66
C LEU A 108 11.30 4.69 -13.48
N HIS A 109 11.92 5.02 -12.34
CA HIS A 109 11.26 5.53 -11.14
C HIS A 109 10.40 6.78 -11.43
N GLU A 110 9.13 6.78 -10.99
CA GLU A 110 8.18 7.88 -11.17
C GLU A 110 7.65 8.40 -9.82
N GLY A 111 8.13 9.53 -9.33
CA GLY A 111 7.63 10.09 -8.07
C GLY A 111 8.07 9.30 -6.83
N ARG A 112 7.48 9.61 -5.66
CA ARG A 112 8.05 9.25 -4.35
C ARG A 112 7.87 7.79 -3.94
N TYR A 113 6.78 7.14 -4.36
CA TYR A 113 6.37 5.82 -3.87
C TYR A 113 6.32 4.74 -4.97
N ILE A 114 6.91 5.01 -6.14
CA ILE A 114 6.87 4.12 -7.30
C ILE A 114 8.31 3.77 -7.70
N LYS A 115 8.61 2.47 -7.75
CA LYS A 115 9.93 1.96 -8.17
C LYS A 115 10.04 1.71 -9.67
N GLY A 116 8.92 1.77 -10.39
CA GLY A 116 8.87 1.66 -11.84
C GLY A 116 7.47 1.34 -12.33
N ARG A 117 7.36 0.97 -13.60
CA ARG A 117 6.08 0.69 -14.26
C ARG A 117 6.19 -0.48 -15.22
N ILE A 118 5.14 -1.29 -15.28
CA ILE A 118 4.94 -2.37 -16.26
C ILE A 118 3.70 -2.08 -17.10
N GLU A 119 3.60 -2.69 -18.27
CA GLU A 119 2.40 -2.64 -19.08
C GLU A 119 1.46 -3.79 -18.71
N GLY A 120 0.18 -3.49 -18.57
CA GLY A 120 -0.88 -4.45 -18.29
C GLY A 120 -1.96 -4.39 -19.35
N LYS A 121 -2.84 -5.40 -19.37
CA LYS A 121 -3.92 -5.51 -20.36
C LYS A 121 -4.88 -4.31 -20.35
N LYS A 122 -5.07 -3.66 -19.20
CA LYS A 122 -5.94 -2.49 -19.02
C LYS A 122 -5.19 -1.15 -19.11
N GLY A 123 -3.89 -1.20 -19.42
CA GLY A 123 -2.99 -0.06 -19.38
C GLY A 123 -1.92 -0.23 -18.29
N PRO A 124 -1.23 0.86 -17.97
CA PRO A 124 -0.02 0.77 -17.17
C PRO A 124 -0.24 0.56 -15.69
N ILE A 125 0.62 -0.27 -15.10
CA ILE A 125 0.61 -0.60 -13.68
C ILE A 125 1.89 -0.06 -13.04
N ARG A 126 1.72 0.78 -12.03
CA ARG A 126 2.82 1.40 -11.28
C ARG A 126 3.27 0.45 -10.16
N LEU A 127 4.53 0.07 -10.16
CA LEU A 127 5.12 -0.77 -9.15
C LEU A 127 5.42 0.07 -7.91
N ILE A 128 4.81 -0.25 -6.79
CA ILE A 128 5.06 0.43 -5.52
C ILE A 128 6.48 0.16 -5.05
N ASP A 129 7.14 1.21 -4.55
CA ASP A 129 8.37 1.10 -3.77
C ASP A 129 8.00 0.87 -2.29
N PRO A 130 8.09 -0.38 -1.78
CA PRO A 130 7.77 -0.66 -0.39
C PRO A 130 8.74 0.05 0.57
N GLY A 131 10.03 0.17 0.21
CA GLY A 131 11.04 0.81 1.05
C GLY A 131 10.69 2.28 1.29
N ALA A 132 10.30 2.99 0.23
CA ALA A 132 9.85 4.38 0.34
C ALA A 132 8.61 4.53 1.25
N LEU A 133 7.63 3.63 1.17
CA LEU A 133 6.44 3.66 2.04
C LEU A 133 6.79 3.39 3.51
N PHE A 134 7.66 2.41 3.73
CA PHE A 134 8.15 2.06 5.06
C PHE A 134 8.90 3.23 5.71
N ASP A 135 9.80 3.86 4.97
CA ASP A 135 10.59 5.00 5.45
C ASP A 135 9.73 6.24 5.70
N GLU A 136 8.67 6.43 4.90
CA GLU A 136 7.66 7.44 5.13
C GLU A 136 6.92 7.25 6.46
N ALA A 137 6.43 6.04 6.70
CA ALA A 137 5.72 5.71 7.93
C ALA A 137 6.61 5.93 9.15
N THR A 138 7.87 5.46 9.10
CA THR A 138 8.85 5.69 10.18
C THR A 138 9.06 7.18 10.44
N ARG A 139 9.24 7.99 9.41
CA ARG A 139 9.46 9.44 9.57
C ARG A 139 8.28 10.16 10.21
N ILE A 140 7.04 9.81 9.80
CA ILE A 140 5.82 10.40 10.38
C ILE A 140 5.74 10.06 11.87
N LEU A 141 5.97 8.80 12.23
CA LEU A 141 5.92 8.35 13.62
C LEU A 141 7.01 9.00 14.49
N SER A 142 8.22 9.20 13.97
CA SER A 142 9.30 9.86 14.69
C SER A 142 9.08 11.37 14.88
N ALA A 143 8.42 12.03 13.92
CA ALA A 143 8.12 13.46 14.00
C ALA A 143 7.08 13.79 15.10
N GLU A 144 6.09 12.93 15.29
CA GLU A 144 5.04 13.12 16.31
C GLU A 144 5.56 12.90 17.75
N GLY A 145 6.59 12.07 17.94
CA GLY A 145 7.21 11.82 19.25
C GLY A 145 8.12 12.94 19.78
N SER A 146 8.41 13.96 18.97
CA SER A 146 9.34 15.04 19.32
C SER A 146 8.65 16.29 19.92
N GLY A 147 7.33 16.22 20.15
CA GLY A 147 6.51 17.35 20.61
C GLY A 147 5.94 17.21 22.03
N ALA A 148 6.45 16.29 22.86
CA ALA A 148 6.03 16.06 24.24
C ALA A 148 7.01 16.67 25.25
#